data_AF-A0A8I0H9W7-F1
#
_entry.id   AF-A0A8I0H9W7-F1
#
_cell.length_a   1.000
_cell.length_b   1.000
_cell.length_c   1.000
_cell.angle_alpha   90.00
_cell.angle_beta   90.00
_cell.angle_gamma   90.00
#
_symmetry.space_group_name_H-M   'P 1'
#
loop_
_entity.id
_entity.type
_entity.pdbx_description
1 polymer ?
#
loop_
_entity_poly.entity_id
_entity_poly.type
_entity_poly.pdbx_seq_one_letter_code
_entity_poly.pdbx_strand_id
1 'polypeptide(L)' 'EAGAKIIACSSTGNAASSLAGNAAAAGFKTYIFVPERAPKGKVAQLMIFGANVISVKGNYEETFKMSAEAIEKWGWYNRN' A
#
# COMPACT_ATOMS: atom_id res chain seq x y z
N GLU A 1 4.13 16.30 8.22
CA GLU A 1 3.58 17.40 7.41
C GLU A 1 2.62 16.95 6.31
N ALA A 2 1.59 16.20 6.66
CA ALA A 2 0.29 16.19 5.97
C ALA A 2 -0.65 15.51 6.96
N GLY A 3 -1.82 16.06 7.25
CA GLY A 3 -2.79 15.48 8.20
C GLY A 3 -3.35 14.09 7.80
N ALA A 4 -2.73 13.42 6.85
CA ALA A 4 -3.10 12.10 6.36
C ALA A 4 -2.76 11.04 7.41
N LYS A 5 -3.82 10.48 8.01
CA LYS A 5 -3.73 9.30 8.89
C LYS A 5 -3.51 7.99 8.11
N ILE A 6 -3.42 8.10 6.78
CA ILE A 6 -3.41 6.97 5.85
C ILE A 6 -2.27 7.14 4.87
N ILE A 7 -1.48 6.08 4.71
CA ILE A 7 -0.34 5.99 3.79
C ILE A 7 -0.69 4.99 2.70
N ALA A 8 -0.43 5.32 1.45
CA ALA A 8 -0.64 4.43 0.31
C ALA A 8 0.65 4.20 -0.49
N CYS A 9 0.85 2.96 -0.94
CA CYS A 9 2.02 2.54 -1.70
C CYS A 9 1.67 1.43 -2.71
N SER A 10 2.33 1.37 -3.85
CA SER A 10 2.13 0.39 -4.94
C SER A 10 3.32 -0.57 -5.07
N SER A 11 3.83 -1.05 -3.95
CA SER A 11 5.00 -1.94 -3.89
C SER A 11 4.73 -3.21 -3.11
N THR A 12 5.24 -4.34 -3.60
CA THR A 12 5.18 -5.66 -2.93
C THR A 12 6.48 -6.00 -2.19
N GLY A 13 7.43 -5.06 -2.12
CA GLY A 13 8.78 -5.32 -1.59
C GLY A 13 8.91 -5.30 -0.07
N ASN A 14 10.11 -5.60 0.43
CA ASN A 14 10.43 -5.50 1.86
C ASN A 14 10.26 -4.07 2.39
N ALA A 15 10.51 -3.05 1.56
CA ALA A 15 10.26 -1.66 1.93
C ALA A 15 8.79 -1.38 2.26
N ALA A 16 7.85 -1.98 1.51
CA ALA A 16 6.42 -1.88 1.77
C ALA A 16 6.02 -2.57 3.08
N SER A 17 6.64 -3.72 3.39
CA SER A 17 6.42 -4.44 4.65
C SER A 17 6.94 -3.66 5.85
N SER A 18 8.16 -3.12 5.78
CA SER A 18 8.72 -2.30 6.86
C SER A 18 7.95 -1.00 7.05
N LEU A 19 7.54 -0.35 5.95
CA LEU A 19 6.67 0.83 5.99
C LEU A 19 5.36 0.51 6.69
N ALA A 20 4.69 -0.58 6.30
CA ALA A 20 3.43 -0.99 6.89
C ALA A 20 3.56 -1.29 8.39
N GLY A 21 4.60 -2.03 8.79
CA GLY A 21 4.86 -2.31 10.20
C GLY A 21 5.11 -1.05 11.01
N ASN A 22 5.97 -0.13 10.52
CA ASN A 22 6.22 1.14 11.21
C ASN A 22 5.00 2.05 11.24
N ALA A 23 4.25 2.13 10.14
CA ALA A 23 3.03 2.92 10.05
C ALA A 23 1.97 2.38 11.02
N ALA A 24 1.75 1.07 11.05
CA ALA A 24 0.84 0.41 11.97
C ALA A 24 1.25 0.66 13.44
N ALA A 25 2.55 0.54 13.74
CA ALA A 25 3.08 0.84 15.08
C ALA A 25 2.88 2.31 15.49
N ALA A 26 2.96 3.23 14.52
CA ALA A 26 2.68 4.66 14.72
C ALA A 26 1.19 5.02 14.65
N GLY A 27 0.29 4.04 14.51
CA GLY A 27 -1.16 4.24 14.46
C GLY A 27 -1.71 4.74 13.11
N PHE A 28 -0.88 4.74 12.06
CA PHE A 28 -1.28 5.05 10.69
C PHE A 28 -1.81 3.80 10.00
N LYS A 29 -2.85 3.96 9.18
CA LYS A 29 -3.32 2.88 8.30
C LYS A 29 -2.51 2.87 7.02
N THR A 30 -2.04 1.71 6.60
CA THR A 30 -1.32 1.55 5.33
C THR A 30 -2.20 0.83 4.32
N TYR A 31 -2.25 1.32 3.09
CA TYR A 31 -2.89 0.66 1.95
C TYR A 31 -1.85 0.33 0.90
N ILE A 32 -1.74 -0.95 0.55
CA ILE A 32 -0.72 -1.41 -0.38
C ILE A 32 -1.37 -2.03 -1.59
N PHE A 33 -1.19 -1.37 -2.73
CA PHE A 33 -1.73 -1.79 -4.01
C PHE A 33 -0.78 -2.79 -4.63
N VAL A 34 -1.30 -3.98 -4.92
CA VAL A 34 -0.54 -5.08 -5.50
C VAL A 34 -1.30 -5.59 -6.72
N PRO A 35 -0.61 -5.96 -7.82
CA PRO A 35 -1.31 -6.56 -8.95
C PRO A 35 -1.84 -7.94 -8.55
N GLU A 36 -2.96 -8.39 -9.14
CA GLU A 36 -3.59 -9.69 -8.85
C GLU A 36 -2.63 -10.88 -9.04
N ARG A 37 -1.67 -10.74 -9.96
CA ARG A 37 -0.59 -11.72 -10.21
C ARG A 37 0.51 -11.75 -9.14
N ALA A 38 0.46 -10.88 -8.12
CA ALA A 38 1.47 -10.83 -7.09
C ALA A 38 1.52 -12.14 -6.30
N PRO A 39 2.73 -12.61 -5.90
CA PRO A 39 2.86 -13.84 -5.16
C PRO A 39 2.17 -13.71 -3.79
N LYS A 40 1.27 -14.66 -3.49
CA LYS A 40 0.48 -14.68 -2.25
C LYS A 40 1.33 -14.61 -0.99
N GLY A 41 2.55 -15.15 -1.01
CA GLY A 41 3.49 -15.05 0.12
C GLY A 41 3.83 -13.60 0.49
N LYS A 42 4.08 -12.75 -0.51
CA LYS A 42 4.34 -11.31 -0.27
C LYS A 42 3.09 -10.59 0.21
N VAL A 43 1.93 -10.92 -0.36
CA VAL A 43 0.63 -10.37 0.07
C VAL A 43 0.33 -10.72 1.52
N ALA A 44 0.52 -11.98 1.91
CA ALA A 44 0.32 -12.45 3.27
C ALA A 44 1.27 -11.74 4.24
N GLN A 45 2.54 -11.58 3.88
CA GLN A 45 3.52 -10.85 4.68
C GLN A 45 3.05 -9.41 4.95
N LEU A 46 2.58 -8.70 3.92
CA LEU A 46 2.06 -7.33 4.07
C LEU A 46 0.85 -7.27 5.01
N MET A 47 -0.08 -8.22 4.90
CA MET A 47 -1.23 -8.30 5.81
C MET A 47 -0.81 -8.59 7.26
N ILE A 48 0.20 -9.46 7.47
CA ILE A 48 0.74 -9.76 8.80
C ILE A 48 1.35 -8.49 9.44
N PHE A 49 1.99 -7.63 8.65
CA PHE A 49 2.52 -6.35 9.12
C PHE A 49 1.44 -5.27 9.36
N GLY A 50 0.16 -5.58 9.18
CA GLY A 50 -0.96 -4.65 9.41
C GLY A 50 -1.29 -3.77 8.21
N ALA A 51 -0.77 -4.09 7.01
CA ALA A 51 -1.15 -3.41 5.78
C ALA A 51 -2.53 -3.87 5.27
N ASN A 52 -3.30 -2.93 4.74
CA ASN A 52 -4.50 -3.23 3.95
C ASN A 52 -4.06 -3.46 2.51
N VAL A 53 -4.04 -4.71 2.06
CA VAL A 53 -3.61 -5.03 0.70
C VAL A 53 -4.78 -4.93 -0.26
N ILE A 54 -4.63 -4.12 -1.30
CA ILE A 54 -5.62 -3.95 -2.38
C ILE A 54 -5.08 -4.65 -3.63
N SER A 55 -5.76 -5.72 -4.04
CA SER A 55 -5.45 -6.41 -5.28
C SER A 55 -6.04 -5.66 -6.47
N VAL A 56 -5.17 -5.18 -7.35
CA VAL A 56 -5.53 -4.50 -8.59
C VAL A 56 -5.50 -5.49 -9.74
N LYS A 57 -6.61 -5.60 -10.47
CA LYS A 57 -6.70 -6.44 -11.67
C LYS A 57 -6.02 -5.72 -12.83
N GLY A 58 -4.72 -5.92 -12.98
CA GLY A 58 -3.93 -5.26 -14.03
C GLY A 58 -2.42 -5.46 -13.88
N ASN A 59 -1.67 -4.67 -14.66
CA ASN A 59 -0.21 -4.64 -14.63
C ASN A 59 0.32 -3.72 -13.52
N TYR A 60 1.65 -3.61 -13.43
CA TYR A 60 2.31 -2.77 -12.42
C TYR A 60 1.94 -1.29 -12.60
N GLU A 61 1.89 -0.81 -13.84
CA GLU A 61 1.48 0.57 -14.16
C GLU A 61 0.02 0.87 -13.77
N GLU A 62 -0.90 -0.07 -13.99
CA GLU A 62 -2.31 0.06 -13.59
C GLU A 62 -2.43 0.13 -12.06
N THR A 63 -1.65 -0.69 -11.36
CA THR A 63 -1.58 -0.70 -9.90
C THR A 63 -1.07 0.65 -9.36
N PHE A 64 -0.04 1.21 -10.01
CA PHE A 64 0.50 2.52 -9.68
C PHE A 64 -0.54 3.63 -9.93
N LYS A 65 -1.18 3.63 -11.11
CA LYS A 65 -2.24 4.59 -11.45
C LYS A 65 -3.40 4.54 -10.44
N MET A 66 -3.93 3.36 -10.15
CA MET A 66 -4.99 3.21 -9.14
C MET A 66 -4.57 3.73 -7.77
N SER A 67 -3.32 3.48 -7.36
CA SER A 67 -2.83 4.01 -6.09
C SER A 67 -2.78 5.53 -6.08
N ALA A 68 -2.31 6.16 -7.17
CA ALA A 68 -2.25 7.60 -7.31
C ALA A 68 -3.65 8.24 -7.36
N GLU A 69 -4.59 7.64 -8.09
CA GLU A 69 -5.99 8.08 -8.13
C GLU A 69 -6.66 7.96 -6.76
N ALA A 70 -6.40 6.88 -6.02
CA ALA A 70 -6.91 6.74 -4.65
C ALA A 70 -6.31 7.81 -3.72
N ILE A 71 -5.02 8.09 -3.84
CA ILE A 71 -4.36 9.13 -3.06
C ILE A 71 -4.97 10.50 -3.34
N GLU A 72 -5.13 10.86 -4.62
CA GLU A 72 -5.72 12.14 -5.02
C GLU A 72 -7.17 12.26 -4.53
N LYS A 73 -7.95 11.20 -4.68
CA LYS A 73 -9.37 11.16 -4.29
C LYS A 73 -9.59 11.27 -2.78
N TRP A 74 -8.73 10.63 -1.98
CA TRP A 74 -8.93 10.50 -0.54
C TRP A 74 -7.94 11.33 0.30
N GLY A 75 -7.03 12.07 -0.35
CA GLY A 75 -5.98 12.86 0.32
C GLY A 75 -5.00 12.01 1.13
N TRP A 76 -4.73 10.77 0.69
CA TRP A 76 -3.78 9.88 1.39
C TRP A 76 -2.34 10.30 1.13
N TYR A 77 -1.42 9.88 2.00
CA TYR A 77 -0.01 10.17 1.79
C TYR A 77 0.59 9.20 0.76
N ASN A 78 1.06 9.73 -0.37
CA ASN A 78 1.73 8.96 -1.40
C ASN A 78 3.15 8.57 -0.96
N ARG A 79 3.43 7.26 -0.91
CA ARG A 79 4.77 6.71 -0.63
C ARG A 79 5.34 5.89 -1.79
N ASN A 80 4.78 6.03 -2.99
CA ASN A 80 5.34 5.48 -4.22
C ASN A 80 6.71 6.06 -4.56
#